data_AF-A0A496XTE2-F1
#
_entry.id   AF-A0A496XTE2-F1
#
_cell.length_a   1.000
_cell.length_b   1.000
_cell.length_c   1.000
_cell.angle_alpha   90.00
_cell.angle_beta   90.00
_cell.angle_gamma   90.00
#
_symmetry.space_group_name_H-M   'P 1'
#
loop_
_entity.id
_entity.type
_entity.pdbx_description
1 polymer ?
#
loop_
_entity_poly.entity_id
_entity_poly.type
_entity_poly.pdbx_seq_one_letter_code
_entity_poly.pdbx_strand_id
1 'polypeptide(L)'
;MRITLILFLTSFSCYAAGGGGHLSDLFWPAFNFILFFGFLFWKIKKPIRDGFNKNADLVKELYEYAEAKSKEAETKILKYEEKLNNLDGQIQKIKMEMDQEFSVFKKNIEVETEQNIERAGKDAQRRIVSEKNKMVRDLEESLLSTIIAKTKNKIGGDNNLKEKATSKIFAAI
;
A
#
# COMPACT_ATOMS: atom_id res chain seq x y z
N MET A 1 -32.69 -42.17 -30.28
CA MET A 1 -34.08 -41.67 -30.38
C MET A 1 -34.79 -42.04 -31.69
N ARG A 2 -34.07 -42.44 -32.76
CA ARG A 2 -34.67 -42.78 -34.07
C ARG A 2 -35.32 -44.18 -34.14
N ILE A 3 -34.73 -45.20 -33.50
CA ILE A 3 -35.28 -46.57 -33.48
C ILE A 3 -36.59 -46.71 -32.66
N THR A 4 -36.76 -45.92 -31.60
CA THR A 4 -37.97 -45.97 -30.77
C THR A 4 -39.17 -45.25 -31.39
N LEU A 5 -38.92 -44.33 -32.32
CA LEU A 5 -39.97 -43.70 -33.13
C LEU A 5 -40.43 -44.63 -34.27
N ILE A 6 -39.50 -45.41 -34.84
CA ILE A 6 -39.78 -46.40 -35.90
C ILE A 6 -40.60 -47.57 -35.37
N LEU A 7 -40.36 -48.03 -34.13
CA LEU A 7 -41.14 -49.10 -33.50
C LEU A 7 -42.59 -48.69 -33.17
N PHE A 8 -42.88 -47.38 -33.04
CA PHE A 8 -44.23 -46.86 -32.82
C PHE A 8 -45.03 -46.73 -34.13
N LEU A 9 -44.36 -46.71 -35.28
CA LEU A 9 -44.97 -46.43 -36.59
C LEU A 9 -45.40 -47.70 -37.35
N THR A 10 -45.00 -48.91 -36.92
CA THR A 10 -45.15 -50.15 -37.69
C THR A 10 -46.22 -51.12 -37.19
N SER A 11 -47.17 -50.72 -36.35
CA SER A 11 -48.25 -51.63 -35.92
C SER A 11 -49.57 -50.92 -35.64
N PHE A 12 -50.28 -50.56 -36.71
CA PHE A 12 -51.73 -50.37 -36.69
C PHE A 12 -52.36 -51.08 -37.89
N SER A 13 -52.32 -52.41 -37.88
CA SER A 13 -53.35 -53.20 -38.56
C SER A 13 -54.22 -53.79 -37.46
N CYS A 14 -55.23 -53.03 -37.04
CA CYS A 14 -56.29 -53.52 -36.18
C CYS A 14 -57.23 -54.38 -37.05
N TYR A 15 -57.04 -55.69 -37.04
CA TYR A 15 -57.98 -56.62 -37.65
C TYR A 15 -59.05 -56.95 -36.60
N ALA A 16 -60.16 -56.22 -36.64
CA ALA A 16 -61.35 -56.58 -35.90
C ALA A 16 -61.99 -57.80 -36.58
N ALA A 17 -61.60 -59.01 -36.14
CA ALA A 17 -62.32 -60.23 -36.49
C ALA A 17 -63.66 -60.22 -35.74
N GLY A 18 -64.74 -59.85 -36.43
CA GLY A 18 -66.09 -59.99 -35.91
C GLY A 18 -66.47 -61.46 -35.83
N GLY A 19 -66.68 -61.98 -34.62
CA GLY A 19 -67.31 -63.29 -34.41
C GLY A 19 -67.07 -63.92 -33.04
N GLY A 20 -68.03 -63.75 -32.12
CA GLY A 20 -68.22 -64.62 -30.94
C GLY A 20 -67.28 -64.36 -29.76
N GLY A 21 -67.74 -63.63 -28.74
CA GLY A 21 -66.97 -63.34 -27.53
C GLY A 21 -66.64 -64.58 -26.69
N HIS A 22 -65.47 -65.18 -26.94
CA HIS A 22 -64.81 -66.11 -26.03
C HIS A 22 -63.60 -65.45 -25.36
N LEU A 23 -63.35 -65.78 -24.09
CA LEU A 23 -62.17 -65.32 -23.32
C LEU A 23 -60.82 -65.63 -24.01
N SER A 24 -60.80 -66.62 -24.93
CA SER A 24 -59.64 -66.98 -25.73
C SER A 24 -59.18 -65.86 -26.66
N ASP A 25 -60.09 -65.01 -27.14
CA ASP A 25 -59.76 -63.94 -28.10
C ASP A 25 -59.08 -62.75 -27.43
N LEU A 26 -59.18 -62.63 -26.10
CA LEU A 26 -58.47 -61.64 -25.30
C LEU A 26 -57.03 -62.04 -24.97
N PHE A 27 -56.67 -63.33 -25.07
CA PHE A 27 -55.36 -63.82 -24.65
C PHE A 27 -54.23 -63.23 -25.50
N TRP A 28 -54.41 -63.18 -26.82
CA TRP A 28 -53.39 -62.66 -27.74
C TRP A 28 -53.18 -61.14 -27.64
N PRO A 29 -54.23 -60.30 -27.60
CA PRO A 29 -54.10 -58.88 -27.30
C PRO A 29 -53.51 -58.61 -25.90
N ALA A 30 -53.90 -59.38 -24.88
CA ALA A 30 -53.39 -59.21 -23.51
C ALA A 30 -51.90 -59.55 -23.41
N PHE A 31 -51.44 -60.61 -24.08
CA PHE A 31 -50.02 -60.96 -24.14
C PHE A 31 -49.18 -59.87 -24.81
N ASN A 32 -49.66 -59.34 -25.95
CA ASN A 32 -48.99 -58.22 -26.63
C ASN A 32 -48.96 -56.95 -25.76
N PHE A 33 -50.04 -56.66 -25.04
CA PHE A 33 -50.10 -55.54 -24.10
C PHE A 33 -49.09 -55.69 -22.95
N ILE A 34 -49.03 -56.87 -22.32
CA ILE A 34 -48.06 -57.17 -21.26
C ILE A 34 -46.62 -57.05 -21.78
N LEU A 35 -46.34 -57.56 -22.97
CA LEU A 35 -44.99 -57.55 -23.54
C LEU A 35 -44.56 -56.12 -23.88
N PHE A 36 -45.46 -55.33 -24.45
CA PHE A 36 -45.22 -53.91 -24.73
C PHE A 36 -45.07 -53.08 -23.45
N PHE A 37 -45.98 -53.20 -22.49
CA PHE A 37 -45.91 -52.47 -21.21
C PHE A 37 -44.72 -52.90 -20.35
N GLY A 38 -44.37 -54.18 -20.35
CA GLY A 38 -43.19 -54.70 -19.66
C GLY A 38 -41.91 -54.09 -20.22
N PHE A 39 -41.77 -54.06 -21.55
CA PHE A 39 -40.64 -53.41 -22.21
C PHE A 39 -40.61 -51.89 -21.95
N LEU A 40 -41.77 -51.23 -22.01
CA LEU A 40 -41.91 -49.80 -21.76
C LEU A 40 -41.53 -49.43 -20.32
N PHE A 41 -42.01 -50.21 -19.34
CA PHE A 41 -41.72 -50.01 -17.93
C PHE A 41 -40.22 -50.22 -17.65
N TRP A 42 -39.61 -51.24 -18.25
CA TRP A 42 -38.18 -51.48 -18.13
C TRP A 42 -37.35 -50.30 -18.67
N LYS A 43 -37.75 -49.72 -19.81
CA LYS A 43 -37.04 -48.60 -20.43
C LYS A 43 -37.26 -47.26 -19.71
N ILE A 44 -38.46 -47.02 -19.17
CA ILE A 44 -38.83 -45.74 -18.52
C ILE A 44 -38.37 -45.66 -17.06
N LYS A 45 -38.29 -46.80 -16.35
CA LYS A 45 -37.90 -46.83 -14.93
C LYS A 45 -36.54 -46.16 -14.67
N LYS A 46 -35.58 -46.35 -15.58
CA LYS A 46 -34.23 -45.78 -15.47
C LYS A 46 -34.21 -44.24 -15.61
N PRO A 47 -34.68 -43.63 -16.72
CA PRO A 47 -34.65 -42.17 -16.87
C PRO A 47 -35.51 -41.42 -15.85
N ILE A 48 -36.63 -42.01 -15.38
CA ILE A 48 -37.43 -41.41 -14.32
C ILE A 48 -36.63 -41.36 -13.01
N ARG A 49 -36.05 -42.48 -12.59
CA ARG A 49 -35.23 -42.53 -11.36
C ARG A 49 -34.04 -41.58 -11.45
N ASP A 50 -33.34 -41.59 -12.57
CA ASP A 50 -32.18 -40.72 -12.79
C ASP A 50 -32.59 -39.23 -12.80
N GLY A 51 -33.77 -38.90 -13.33
CA GLY A 51 -34.31 -37.53 -13.31
C GLY A 51 -34.62 -37.04 -11.90
N PHE A 52 -35.28 -37.85 -11.07
CA PHE A 52 -35.55 -37.49 -9.67
C PHE A 52 -34.26 -37.38 -8.85
N ASN A 53 -33.32 -38.31 -9.02
CA ASN A 53 -32.02 -38.25 -8.35
C ASN A 53 -31.26 -36.98 -8.73
N LYS A 54 -31.18 -36.63 -10.03
CA LYS A 54 -30.53 -35.40 -10.48
C LYS A 54 -31.16 -34.15 -9.89
N ASN A 55 -32.48 -34.07 -9.80
CA ASN A 55 -33.14 -32.92 -9.18
C ASN A 55 -32.84 -32.85 -7.68
N ALA A 56 -32.83 -34.00 -6.99
CA ALA A 56 -32.47 -34.05 -5.58
C ALA A 56 -31.00 -33.61 -5.36
N ASP A 57 -30.08 -34.06 -6.21
CA ASP A 57 -28.67 -33.67 -6.15
C ASP A 57 -28.48 -32.17 -6.42
N LEU A 58 -29.18 -31.61 -7.42
CA LEU A 58 -29.15 -30.18 -7.73
C LEU A 58 -29.69 -29.32 -6.58
N VAL A 59 -30.80 -29.73 -5.97
CA VAL A 59 -31.37 -29.02 -4.81
C VAL A 59 -30.41 -29.08 -3.64
N LYS A 60 -29.80 -30.24 -3.38
CA LYS A 60 -28.80 -30.41 -2.34
C LYS A 60 -27.57 -29.52 -2.58
N GLU A 61 -27.02 -29.53 -3.78
CA GLU A 61 -25.88 -28.68 -4.17
C GLU A 61 -26.20 -27.19 -4.02
N LEU A 62 -27.41 -26.77 -4.43
CA LEU A 62 -27.85 -25.38 -4.29
C LEU A 62 -27.97 -24.97 -2.81
N TYR A 63 -28.50 -25.85 -1.96
CA TYR A 63 -28.57 -25.62 -0.52
C TYR A 63 -27.19 -25.54 0.11
N GLU A 64 -26.30 -26.49 -0.18
CA GLU A 64 -24.92 -26.50 0.32
C GLU A 64 -24.14 -25.25 -0.12
N TYR A 65 -24.32 -24.82 -1.39
CA TYR A 65 -23.73 -23.59 -1.90
C TYR A 65 -24.28 -22.34 -1.19
N ALA A 66 -25.59 -22.27 -0.98
CA ALA A 66 -26.22 -21.15 -0.29
C ALA A 66 -25.78 -21.07 1.17
N GLU A 67 -25.71 -22.21 1.87
CA GLU A 67 -25.24 -22.29 3.25
C GLU A 67 -23.76 -21.89 3.36
N ALA A 68 -22.89 -22.42 2.49
CA ALA A 68 -21.48 -22.05 2.44
C ALA A 68 -21.30 -20.54 2.20
N LYS A 69 -22.08 -19.97 1.28
CA LYS A 69 -22.05 -18.53 0.98
C LYS A 69 -22.57 -17.67 2.12
N SER A 70 -23.61 -18.11 2.82
CA SER A 70 -24.11 -17.44 4.03
C SER A 70 -23.04 -17.43 5.12
N LYS A 71 -22.42 -18.59 5.39
CA LYS A 71 -21.35 -18.71 6.37
C LYS A 71 -20.12 -17.87 6.03
N GLU A 72 -19.76 -17.80 4.74
CA GLU A 72 -18.67 -16.93 4.28
C GLU A 72 -19.03 -15.44 4.47
N ALA A 73 -20.26 -15.03 4.17
CA ALA A 73 -20.74 -13.67 4.37
C ALA A 73 -20.73 -13.29 5.87
N GLU A 74 -21.25 -14.16 6.74
CA GLU A 74 -21.21 -13.98 8.20
C GLU A 74 -19.77 -13.85 8.71
N THR A 75 -18.87 -14.74 8.25
CA THR A 75 -17.45 -14.69 8.62
C THR A 75 -16.80 -13.38 8.16
N LYS A 76 -17.16 -12.87 6.98
CA LYS A 76 -16.67 -11.57 6.49
C LYS A 76 -17.19 -10.43 7.36
N ILE A 77 -18.47 -10.42 7.69
CA ILE A 77 -19.08 -9.39 8.56
C ILE A 77 -18.36 -9.36 9.92
N LEU A 78 -18.20 -10.50 10.58
CA LEU A 78 -17.50 -10.59 11.86
C LEU A 78 -16.07 -10.06 11.78
N LYS A 79 -15.33 -10.39 10.71
CA LYS A 79 -13.98 -9.85 10.48
C LYS A 79 -13.96 -8.34 10.27
N TYR A 80 -14.97 -7.77 9.60
CA TYR A 80 -15.06 -6.33 9.41
C TYR A 80 -15.46 -5.62 10.70
N GLU A 81 -16.39 -6.17 11.48
CA GLU A 81 -16.76 -5.64 12.80
C GLU A 81 -15.56 -5.64 13.75
N GLU A 82 -14.79 -6.74 13.81
CA GLU A 82 -13.57 -6.82 14.60
C GLU A 82 -12.55 -5.75 14.17
N LYS A 83 -12.37 -5.55 12.86
CA LYS A 83 -11.49 -4.49 12.33
C LYS A 83 -11.96 -3.10 12.73
N LEU A 84 -13.26 -2.83 12.66
CA LEU A 84 -13.83 -1.53 13.03
C LEU A 84 -13.69 -1.28 14.53
N ASN A 85 -13.98 -2.27 15.38
CA ASN A 85 -13.81 -2.17 16.82
C ASN A 85 -12.34 -1.90 17.22
N ASN A 86 -11.39 -2.52 16.50
CA ASN A 86 -9.97 -2.26 16.72
C ASN A 86 -9.48 -0.93 16.12
N LEU A 87 -10.23 -0.30 15.21
CA LEU A 87 -9.80 0.91 14.53
C LEU A 87 -9.83 2.11 15.46
N ASP A 88 -10.88 2.25 16.29
CA ASP A 88 -10.98 3.34 17.25
C ASP A 88 -9.83 3.32 18.28
N GLY A 89 -9.48 2.12 18.77
CA GLY A 89 -8.33 1.94 19.65
C GLY A 89 -7.01 2.28 18.98
N GLN A 90 -6.81 1.91 17.71
CA GLN A 90 -5.63 2.28 16.93
C GLN A 90 -5.55 3.79 16.70
N ILE A 91 -6.67 4.45 16.39
CA ILE A 91 -6.73 5.91 16.21
C ILE A 91 -6.34 6.61 17.51
N GLN A 92 -6.87 6.15 18.66
CA GLN A 92 -6.50 6.71 19.96
C GLN A 92 -5.01 6.51 20.25
N LYS A 93 -4.48 5.32 19.99
CA LYS A 93 -3.05 5.03 20.16
C LYS A 93 -2.17 5.94 19.31
N ILE A 94 -2.50 6.10 18.02
CA ILE A 94 -1.77 6.99 17.10
C ILE A 94 -1.82 8.44 17.59
N LYS A 95 -2.98 8.92 18.07
CA LYS A 95 -3.09 10.27 18.64
C LYS A 95 -2.20 10.45 19.87
N MET A 96 -2.21 9.49 20.79
CA MET A 96 -1.38 9.56 22.00
C MET A 96 0.11 9.52 21.66
N GLU A 97 0.52 8.64 20.74
CA GLU A 97 1.91 8.56 20.26
C GLU A 97 2.33 9.88 19.58
N MET A 98 1.48 10.43 18.72
CA MET A 98 1.74 11.71 18.04
C MET A 98 1.85 12.88 19.04
N ASP A 99 0.98 12.97 20.04
CA ASP A 99 1.04 14.03 21.06
C ASP A 99 2.32 13.93 21.90
N GLN A 100 2.74 12.71 22.23
CA GLN A 100 3.98 12.45 22.94
C GLN A 100 5.20 12.81 22.08
N GLU A 101 5.25 12.35 20.83
CA GLU A 101 6.33 12.67 19.89
C GLU A 101 6.41 14.16 19.63
N PHE A 102 5.28 14.84 19.45
CA PHE A 102 5.23 16.28 19.24
C PHE A 102 5.77 17.04 20.45
N SER A 103 5.43 16.61 21.65
CA SER A 103 5.93 17.22 22.90
C SER A 103 7.45 17.06 23.04
N VAL A 104 7.98 15.87 22.74
CA VAL A 104 9.43 15.60 22.75
C VAL A 104 10.14 16.41 21.67
N PHE A 105 9.59 16.44 20.45
CA PHE A 105 10.13 17.19 19.33
C PHE A 105 10.18 18.68 19.62
N LYS A 106 9.09 19.26 20.16
CA LYS A 106 9.04 20.67 20.55
C LYS A 106 10.13 21.00 21.57
N LYS A 107 10.29 20.18 22.60
CA LYS A 107 11.33 20.36 23.62
C LYS A 107 12.74 20.29 23.03
N ASN A 108 12.97 19.33 22.13
CA ASN A 108 14.27 19.17 21.48
C ASN A 108 14.59 20.37 20.58
N ILE A 109 13.61 20.86 19.80
CA ILE A 109 13.78 22.07 18.99
C ILE A 109 14.09 23.29 19.85
N GLU A 110 13.39 23.49 20.97
CA GLU A 110 13.67 24.61 21.88
C GLU A 110 15.10 24.56 22.39
N VAL A 111 15.55 23.40 22.89
CA VAL A 111 16.91 23.22 23.40
C VAL A 111 17.96 23.39 22.30
N GLU A 112 17.73 22.80 21.12
CA GLU A 112 18.66 22.92 19.99
C GLU A 112 18.75 24.36 19.50
N THR A 113 17.61 25.06 19.42
CA THR A 113 17.56 26.47 19.01
C THR A 113 18.29 27.35 20.01
N GLU A 114 18.08 27.15 21.31
CA GLU A 114 18.78 27.89 22.36
C GLU A 114 20.29 27.67 22.30
N GLN A 115 20.73 26.41 22.16
CA GLN A 115 22.15 26.09 21.99
C GLN A 115 22.75 26.71 20.72
N ASN A 116 21.99 26.71 19.61
CA ASN A 116 22.44 27.29 18.35
C ASN A 116 22.56 28.81 18.45
N ILE A 117 21.61 29.48 19.10
CA ILE A 117 21.67 30.92 19.39
C ILE A 117 22.90 31.23 20.26
N GLU A 118 23.14 30.44 21.32
CA GLU A 118 24.29 30.64 22.19
C GLU A 118 25.62 30.46 21.44
N ARG A 119 25.74 29.40 20.63
CA ARG A 119 26.92 29.15 19.78
C ARG A 119 27.13 30.27 18.78
N ALA A 120 26.08 30.69 18.08
CA ALA A 120 26.13 31.79 17.13
C ALA A 120 26.55 33.10 17.80
N GLY A 121 26.06 33.39 19.00
CA GLY A 121 26.47 34.56 19.78
C GLY A 121 27.96 34.52 20.16
N LYS A 122 28.45 33.37 20.64
CA LYS A 122 29.88 33.17 20.95
C LYS A 122 30.75 33.29 19.70
N ASP A 123 30.31 32.75 18.56
CA ASP A 123 31.02 32.87 17.28
C ASP A 123 31.07 34.31 16.78
N ALA A 124 29.94 35.03 16.83
CA ALA A 124 29.89 36.44 16.48
C ALA A 124 30.85 37.27 17.36
N GLN A 125 30.85 37.04 18.67
CA GLN A 125 31.76 37.73 19.58
C GLN A 125 33.23 37.44 19.27
N ARG A 126 33.58 36.17 19.01
CA ARG A 126 34.95 35.80 18.60
C ARG A 126 35.36 36.48 17.30
N ARG A 127 34.46 36.51 16.31
CA ARG A 127 34.70 37.19 15.03
C ARG A 127 34.91 38.69 15.22
N ILE A 128 34.07 39.36 16.01
CA ILE A 128 34.22 40.79 16.32
C ILE A 128 35.58 41.07 16.95
N VAL A 129 36.01 40.27 17.92
CA VAL A 129 37.31 40.44 18.58
C VAL A 129 38.46 40.21 17.60
N SER A 130 38.37 39.16 16.77
CA SER A 130 39.38 38.87 15.74
C SER A 130 39.49 40.00 14.72
N GLU A 131 38.37 40.50 14.20
CA GLU A 131 38.35 41.61 13.24
C GLU A 131 38.83 42.91 13.88
N LYS A 132 38.47 43.20 15.14
CA LYS A 132 39.01 44.35 15.86
C LYS A 132 40.53 44.29 15.96
N ASN A 133 41.08 43.14 16.36
CA ASN A 133 42.53 42.98 16.46
C ASN A 133 43.23 43.09 15.12
N LYS A 134 42.59 42.59 14.04
CA LYS A 134 43.09 42.75 12.68
C LYS A 134 43.10 44.22 12.25
N MET A 135 42.00 44.94 12.43
CA MET A 135 41.91 46.37 12.13
C MET A 135 42.94 47.20 12.90
N VAL A 136 43.21 46.87 14.17
CA VAL A 136 44.24 47.55 14.97
C VAL A 136 45.62 47.33 14.35
N ARG A 137 45.98 46.08 13.98
CA ARG A 137 47.27 45.79 13.33
C ARG A 137 47.40 46.49 11.98
N ASP A 138 46.35 46.45 11.17
CA ASP A 138 46.32 47.11 9.85
C ASP A 138 46.50 48.64 10.01
N LEU A 139 45.91 49.24 11.06
CA LEU A 139 46.09 50.66 11.40
C LEU A 139 47.52 50.96 11.85
N GLU A 140 48.12 50.13 12.71
CA GLU A 140 49.50 50.27 13.15
C GLU A 140 50.48 50.20 11.98
N GLU A 141 50.29 49.25 11.06
CA GLU A 141 51.11 49.11 9.83
C GLU A 141 50.95 50.32 8.90
N SER A 142 49.72 50.81 8.70
CA SER A 142 49.44 52.00 7.91
C SER A 142 50.06 53.27 8.53
N LEU A 143 50.01 53.40 9.85
CA LEU A 143 50.63 54.52 10.56
C LEU A 143 52.16 54.45 10.48
N LEU A 144 52.76 53.28 10.71
CA LEU A 144 54.20 53.06 10.61
C LEU A 144 54.71 53.39 9.20
N SER A 145 54.05 52.86 8.16
CA SER A 145 54.40 53.16 6.76
C SER A 145 54.25 54.65 6.44
N THR A 146 53.21 55.32 6.93
CA THR A 146 53.01 56.77 6.77
C THR A 146 54.10 57.58 7.48
N ILE A 147 54.47 57.20 8.70
CA ILE A 147 55.55 57.85 9.46
C ILE A 147 56.88 57.63 8.74
N ILE A 148 57.19 56.41 8.30
CA ILE A 148 58.41 56.12 7.52
C ILE A 148 58.44 56.94 6.24
N ALA A 149 57.34 57.04 5.51
CA ALA A 149 57.24 57.85 4.30
C ALA A 149 57.44 59.35 4.59
N LYS A 150 56.78 59.90 5.62
CA LYS A 150 56.93 61.30 6.05
C LYS A 150 58.35 61.60 6.55
N THR A 151 58.92 60.70 7.35
CA THR A 151 60.30 60.80 7.88
C THR A 151 61.33 60.70 6.75
N LYS A 152 61.16 59.77 5.80
CA LYS A 152 62.00 59.67 4.60
C LYS A 152 61.93 60.93 3.75
N ASN A 153 60.75 61.51 3.56
CA ASN A 153 60.59 62.78 2.84
C ASN A 153 61.24 63.96 3.60
N LYS A 154 61.10 64.02 4.93
CA LYS A 154 61.71 65.07 5.77
C LYS A 154 63.24 64.97 5.82
N ILE A 155 63.80 63.77 5.99
CA ILE A 155 65.26 63.52 5.99
C ILE A 155 65.84 63.62 4.57
N GLY A 156 65.09 63.20 3.55
CA GLY A 156 65.48 63.28 2.15
C GLY A 156 65.48 64.71 1.59
N GLY A 157 64.60 65.57 2.09
CA GLY A 157 64.42 66.96 1.64
C GLY A 157 65.27 68.02 2.36
N ASP A 158 65.94 67.68 3.46
CA ASP A 158 66.71 68.64 4.27
C ASP A 158 68.23 68.35 4.18
N ASN A 159 68.94 69.09 3.31
CA ASN A 159 70.37 68.85 3.01
C ASN A 159 71.30 69.01 4.23
N ASN A 160 70.90 69.78 5.25
CA ASN A 160 71.68 69.98 6.48
C ASN A 160 71.67 68.76 7.43
N LEU A 161 70.63 67.91 7.37
CA LEU A 161 70.49 66.76 8.27
C LEU A 161 71.30 65.55 7.76
N LYS A 162 71.45 65.40 6.44
CA LYS A 162 72.29 64.37 5.81
C LYS A 162 73.76 64.53 6.21
N GLU A 163 74.25 65.76 6.25
CA GLU A 163 75.65 66.07 6.58
C GLU A 163 75.95 65.84 8.08
N LYS A 164 75.03 66.20 8.98
CA LYS A 164 75.12 65.94 10.43
C LYS A 164 74.95 64.47 10.84
N ALA A 165 74.09 63.71 10.15
CA ALA A 165 73.90 62.29 10.43
C ALA A 165 75.14 61.49 10.01
N THR A 166 75.69 61.82 8.84
CA THR A 166 76.90 61.18 8.30
C THR A 166 78.10 61.48 9.20
N SER A 167 78.31 62.73 9.63
CA SER A 167 79.42 63.09 10.51
C SER A 167 79.38 62.44 11.90
N LYS A 168 78.18 62.25 12.49
CA LYS A 168 78.05 61.55 13.78
C LYS A 168 78.22 60.04 13.70
N ILE A 169 77.82 59.41 12.61
CA ILE A 169 78.05 57.96 12.40
C ILE A 169 79.55 57.69 12.21
N PHE A 170 80.26 58.56 11.47
CA PHE A 170 81.71 58.47 11.33
C PHE A 170 82.50 58.84 12.60
N ALA A 171 81.92 59.60 13.53
CA ALA A 171 82.55 59.95 14.81
C ALA A 171 82.31 58.92 15.93
N ALA A 172 81.40 57.96 15.72
CA ALA A 172 81.06 56.91 16.70
C ALA A 172 81.63 55.52 16.33
N ILE A 173 82.35 55.42 15.21
CA ILE A 173 83.22 54.31 14.81
C ILE A 173 84.65 54.68 15.20
#